data_AF-A0A559TNG6-F1
#
_entry.id   AF-A0A559TNG6-F1
#
_cell.length_a   1.000
_cell.length_b   1.000
_cell.length_c   1.000
_cell.angle_alpha   90.00
_cell.angle_beta   90.00
_cell.angle_gamma   90.00
#
_symmetry.space_group_name_H-M   'P 1'
#
loop_
_entity.id
_entity.type
_entity.pdbx_description
1 polymer ?
#
loop_
_entity_poly.entity_id
_entity_poly.type
_entity_poly.pdbx_seq_one_letter_code
_entity_poly.pdbx_strand_id
1 'polypeptide(L)'
;MENDRWTAFRSHWGIDAFYCRPGIEGAHEKGGVEGQIGYYRRNHFVPVPETASLTELNAMVDQWDLDDEGRRLRSKTRTIGEYFAQEQPLLRPLPREVFETGRWFTPRVNRFGQVTVRCNSYSVPVRFIGRWLRVLLHTNDLVVYDGRTVVAHHERLSGRGESRLVLDHCLEALLRKPGAFLGATALEQAKAAGKFTPVHEAWWTAARAAHGEAAGTRALIEVLLLSRHVEHEHVVAGLAAAHRAGALTADAVALEARKVAEGETFTEPAKPTTGRSVQSQEETGGTVTFLSDWKLSHLPPDTRPLPSVAHYDQLLQRHGRTAGEREGS
;
A
#
# COMPACT_ATOMS: atom_id res chain seq x y z
N MET A 1 -12.88 -29.59 -12.49
CA MET A 1 -13.14 -29.71 -11.03
C MET A 1 -12.94 -28.31 -10.46
N GLU A 2 -14.00 -27.74 -9.89
CA GLU A 2 -14.01 -26.37 -9.36
C GLU A 2 -13.27 -26.37 -8.00
N ASN A 3 -12.62 -25.25 -7.63
CA ASN A 3 -11.85 -25.17 -6.39
C ASN A 3 -12.80 -25.11 -5.18
N ASP A 4 -12.60 -25.95 -4.16
CA ASP A 4 -13.47 -26.00 -2.97
C ASP A 4 -13.70 -24.64 -2.30
N ARG A 5 -12.68 -23.78 -2.26
CA ARG A 5 -12.83 -22.42 -1.72
C ARG A 5 -13.69 -21.52 -2.58
N TRP A 6 -13.63 -21.69 -3.90
CA TRP A 6 -14.47 -20.94 -4.83
C TRP A 6 -15.93 -21.40 -4.73
N THR A 7 -16.16 -22.70 -4.54
CA THR A 7 -17.50 -23.22 -4.22
C THR A 7 -18.03 -22.62 -2.91
N ALA A 8 -17.23 -22.61 -1.84
CA ALA A 8 -17.62 -22.02 -0.56
C ALA A 8 -17.92 -20.50 -0.68
N PHE A 9 -17.12 -19.77 -1.45
CA PHE A 9 -17.33 -18.34 -1.71
C PHE A 9 -18.68 -18.10 -2.40
N ARG A 10 -18.98 -18.84 -3.47
CA ARG A 10 -20.25 -18.74 -4.19
C ARG A 10 -21.45 -19.07 -3.30
N SER A 11 -21.35 -20.14 -2.51
CA SER A 11 -22.41 -20.52 -1.57
C SER A 11 -22.66 -19.46 -0.51
N HIS A 12 -21.60 -18.81 0.00
CA HIS A 12 -21.71 -17.73 0.98
C HIS A 12 -22.48 -16.52 0.44
N TRP A 13 -22.15 -16.10 -0.78
CA TRP A 13 -22.77 -14.93 -1.41
C TRP A 13 -24.03 -15.24 -2.23
N GLY A 14 -24.42 -16.52 -2.34
CA GLY A 14 -25.56 -16.95 -3.14
C GLY A 14 -25.37 -16.69 -4.64
N ILE A 15 -24.14 -16.81 -5.15
CA ILE A 15 -23.77 -16.53 -6.53
C ILE A 15 -23.78 -17.81 -7.37
N ASP A 16 -24.45 -17.76 -8.51
CA ASP A 16 -24.30 -18.75 -9.57
C ASP A 16 -23.26 -18.30 -10.60
N ALA A 17 -22.21 -19.11 -10.78
CA ALA A 17 -21.20 -18.85 -11.79
C ALA A 17 -21.55 -19.59 -13.08
N PHE A 18 -21.54 -18.84 -14.17
CA PHE A 18 -21.65 -19.34 -15.53
C PHE A 18 -20.27 -19.27 -16.19
N TYR A 19 -19.83 -20.37 -16.78
CA TYR A 19 -18.56 -20.44 -17.50
C TYR A 19 -18.82 -20.38 -19.00
N CYS A 20 -18.27 -19.36 -19.67
CA CYS A 20 -18.43 -19.21 -21.11
C CYS A 20 -17.82 -20.40 -21.87
N ARG A 21 -18.41 -20.74 -23.02
CA ARG A 21 -17.82 -21.78 -23.89
C ARG A 21 -16.51 -21.29 -24.50
N PRO A 22 -15.43 -22.09 -24.48
CA PRO A 22 -14.18 -21.71 -25.13
C PRO A 22 -14.31 -21.72 -26.66
N GLY A 23 -13.73 -20.74 -27.34
CA GLY A 23 -13.66 -20.66 -28.80
C GLY A 23 -14.59 -19.62 -29.43
N ILE A 24 -14.58 -19.54 -30.77
CA ILE A 24 -15.38 -18.59 -31.58
C ILE A 24 -16.87 -18.72 -31.26
N GLU A 25 -17.32 -19.95 -31.01
CA GLU A 25 -18.72 -20.25 -30.68
C GLU A 25 -19.18 -19.63 -29.35
N GLY A 26 -18.30 -19.34 -28.38
CA GLY A 26 -18.67 -18.68 -27.12
C GLY A 26 -18.33 -17.18 -27.06
N ALA A 27 -17.70 -16.63 -28.12
CA ALA A 27 -17.28 -15.23 -28.14
C ALA A 27 -18.46 -14.23 -28.00
N HIS A 28 -19.65 -14.64 -28.46
CA HIS A 28 -20.86 -13.83 -28.36
C HIS A 28 -21.40 -13.70 -26.92
N GLU A 29 -21.00 -14.59 -26.00
CA GLU A 29 -21.48 -14.61 -24.61
C GLU A 29 -20.87 -13.46 -23.77
N LYS A 30 -19.83 -12.78 -24.27
CA LYS A 30 -19.07 -11.75 -23.52
C LYS A 30 -19.13 -10.34 -24.14
N GLY A 31 -19.84 -10.15 -25.26
CA GLY A 31 -19.79 -8.91 -26.05
C GLY A 31 -20.19 -7.64 -25.27
N GLY A 32 -21.15 -7.73 -24.34
CA GLY A 32 -21.55 -6.60 -23.50
C GLY A 32 -20.47 -6.16 -22.51
N VAL A 33 -19.82 -7.13 -21.86
CA VAL A 33 -18.75 -6.87 -20.88
C VAL A 33 -17.51 -6.29 -21.56
N GLU A 34 -17.13 -6.83 -22.72
CA GLU A 34 -15.98 -6.32 -23.49
C GLU A 34 -16.20 -4.91 -24.01
N GLY A 35 -17.43 -4.57 -24.42
CA GLY A 35 -17.79 -3.22 -24.82
C GLY A 35 -17.63 -2.19 -23.70
N GLN A 36 -18.08 -2.53 -22.48
CA GLN A 36 -17.95 -1.66 -21.31
C GLN A 36 -16.50 -1.50 -20.85
N ILE A 37 -15.72 -2.59 -20.83
CA ILE A 37 -14.28 -2.52 -20.53
C ILE A 37 -13.58 -1.61 -21.55
N GLY A 38 -13.92 -1.76 -22.83
CA GLY A 38 -13.38 -0.90 -23.89
C GLY A 38 -13.76 0.58 -23.74
N TYR A 39 -14.99 0.87 -23.30
CA TYR A 39 -15.45 2.23 -23.00
C TYR A 39 -14.68 2.83 -21.82
N TYR A 40 -14.63 2.12 -20.69
CA TYR A 40 -13.97 2.58 -19.48
C TYR A 40 -12.48 2.89 -19.72
N ARG A 41 -11.77 1.97 -20.41
CA ARG A 41 -10.36 2.17 -20.77
C ARG A 41 -10.14 3.41 -21.65
N ARG A 42 -10.98 3.62 -22.66
CA ARG A 42 -10.83 4.76 -23.59
C ARG A 42 -11.15 6.11 -22.96
N ASN A 43 -11.98 6.14 -21.92
CA ASN A 43 -12.39 7.40 -21.30
C ASN A 43 -11.52 7.78 -20.09
N HIS A 44 -11.03 6.79 -19.35
CA HIS A 44 -10.31 7.05 -18.10
C HIS A 44 -8.82 6.67 -18.15
N PHE A 45 -8.43 5.74 -19.04
CA PHE A 45 -7.05 5.26 -19.16
C PHE A 45 -6.37 5.67 -20.47
N VAL A 46 -6.95 6.61 -21.22
CA VAL A 46 -6.37 7.15 -22.46
C VAL A 46 -6.48 8.68 -22.47
N PRO A 47 -5.36 9.43 -22.35
CA PRO A 47 -4.01 8.92 -22.05
C PRO A 47 -3.95 8.26 -20.66
N VAL A 48 -2.94 7.41 -20.43
CA VAL A 48 -2.78 6.72 -19.14
C VAL A 48 -2.54 7.79 -18.05
N PRO A 49 -3.33 7.79 -16.95
CA PRO A 49 -3.16 8.74 -15.87
C PRO A 49 -1.77 8.62 -15.23
N GLU A 50 -1.10 9.76 -15.09
CA GLU A 50 0.12 9.86 -14.30
C GLU A 50 -0.27 10.11 -12.84
N THR A 51 0.06 9.16 -11.95
CA THR A 51 -0.25 9.25 -10.52
C THR A 51 1.01 8.94 -9.71
N ALA A 52 1.11 9.55 -8.54
CA ALA A 52 2.24 9.37 -7.63
C ALA A 52 2.15 8.04 -6.85
N SER A 53 0.95 7.44 -6.76
CA SER A 53 0.73 6.18 -6.03
C SER A 53 -0.46 5.38 -6.53
N LEU A 54 -0.48 4.08 -6.24
CA LEU A 54 -1.63 3.22 -6.50
C LEU A 54 -2.88 3.66 -5.70
N THR A 55 -2.69 4.24 -4.51
CA THR A 55 -3.78 4.78 -3.70
C THR A 55 -4.49 5.94 -4.40
N GLU A 56 -3.72 6.85 -5.00
CA GLU A 56 -4.26 7.95 -5.79
C GLU A 56 -5.01 7.44 -7.02
N LEU A 57 -4.44 6.46 -7.73
CA LEU A 57 -5.12 5.83 -8.87
C LEU A 57 -6.44 5.17 -8.46
N ASN A 58 -6.49 4.48 -7.33
CA ASN A 58 -7.73 3.88 -6.82
C ASN A 58 -8.78 4.95 -6.48
N ALA A 59 -8.38 6.07 -5.87
CA ALA A 59 -9.29 7.16 -5.57
C ALA A 59 -9.87 7.81 -6.84
N MET A 60 -9.07 7.90 -7.91
CA MET A 60 -9.56 8.36 -9.21
C MET A 60 -10.59 7.39 -9.81
N VAL A 61 -10.32 6.09 -9.73
CA VAL A 61 -11.25 5.02 -10.16
C VAL A 61 -12.57 5.10 -9.40
N ASP A 62 -12.52 5.23 -8.08
CA ASP A 62 -13.72 5.37 -7.25
C ASP A 62 -14.55 6.60 -7.65
N GLN A 63 -13.88 7.72 -7.95
CA GLN A 63 -14.56 8.94 -8.40
C GLN A 63 -15.20 8.75 -9.78
N TRP A 64 -14.51 8.10 -10.72
CA TRP A 64 -15.07 7.83 -12.05
C TRP A 64 -16.29 6.91 -12.01
N ASP A 65 -16.28 5.93 -11.10
CA ASP A 65 -17.41 5.02 -10.92
C ASP A 65 -18.63 5.78 -10.36
N LEU A 66 -18.43 6.73 -9.43
CA LEU A 66 -19.49 7.62 -8.95
C LEU A 66 -20.01 8.55 -10.05
N ASP A 67 -19.12 9.09 -10.87
CA ASP A 67 -19.51 9.95 -12.00
C ASP A 67 -20.32 9.17 -13.06
N ASP A 68 -20.04 7.87 -13.23
CA ASP A 68 -20.76 6.99 -14.15
C ASP A 68 -22.23 6.80 -13.74
N GLU A 69 -22.57 6.94 -12.45
CA GLU A 69 -23.96 6.93 -11.99
C GLU A 69 -24.80 8.05 -12.64
N GLY A 70 -24.18 9.19 -12.96
CA GLY A 70 -24.82 10.32 -13.63
C GLY A 70 -25.04 10.09 -15.14
N ARG A 71 -24.41 9.05 -15.72
CA ARG A 71 -24.49 8.79 -17.16
C ARG A 71 -25.86 8.27 -17.54
N ARG A 72 -26.33 8.68 -18.72
CA ARG A 72 -27.57 8.20 -19.34
C ARG A 72 -27.25 7.30 -20.53
N LEU A 73 -27.74 6.05 -20.49
CA LEU A 73 -27.58 5.11 -21.59
C LEU A 73 -28.40 5.55 -22.81
N ARG A 74 -27.83 5.38 -24.01
CA ARG A 74 -28.53 5.64 -25.27
C ARG A 74 -29.82 4.80 -25.29
N SER A 75 -30.96 5.42 -25.60
CA SER A 75 -32.34 4.86 -25.53
C SER A 75 -33.00 4.78 -24.15
N LYS A 76 -32.34 5.19 -23.06
CA LYS A 76 -32.94 5.23 -21.71
C LYS A 76 -33.30 6.65 -21.31
N THR A 77 -34.26 6.80 -20.39
CA THR A 77 -34.79 8.11 -19.97
C THR A 77 -34.16 8.64 -18.69
N ARG A 78 -33.78 7.73 -17.79
CA ARG A 78 -33.15 8.00 -16.49
C ARG A 78 -31.64 7.71 -16.51
N THR A 79 -30.92 8.21 -15.53
CA THR A 79 -29.49 7.91 -15.34
C THR A 79 -29.27 6.50 -14.80
N ILE A 80 -28.04 6.00 -14.86
CA ILE A 80 -27.66 4.69 -14.32
C ILE A 80 -27.97 4.64 -12.81
N GLY A 81 -27.58 5.67 -12.05
CA GLY A 81 -27.85 5.77 -10.62
C GLY A 81 -29.34 5.79 -10.29
N GLU A 82 -30.17 6.49 -11.09
CA GLU A 82 -31.62 6.51 -10.90
C GLU A 82 -32.26 5.14 -11.13
N TYR A 83 -31.80 4.36 -12.12
CA TYR A 83 -32.25 2.98 -12.31
C TYR A 83 -31.76 2.06 -11.19
N PHE A 84 -30.50 2.18 -10.78
CA PHE A 84 -29.95 1.40 -9.69
C PHE A 84 -30.70 1.64 -8.38
N ALA A 85 -31.02 2.89 -8.04
CA ALA A 85 -31.78 3.23 -6.84
C ALA A 85 -33.21 2.63 -6.82
N GLN A 86 -33.82 2.38 -7.98
CA GLN A 86 -35.12 1.70 -8.08
C GLN A 86 -34.99 0.18 -7.88
N GLU A 87 -33.90 -0.42 -8.37
CA GLU A 87 -33.67 -1.87 -8.27
C GLU A 87 -33.07 -2.28 -6.92
N GLN A 88 -32.25 -1.44 -6.30
CA GLN A 88 -31.57 -1.70 -5.03
C GLN A 88 -32.50 -2.24 -3.92
N PRO A 89 -33.70 -1.68 -3.65
CA PRO A 89 -34.59 -2.24 -2.62
C PRO A 89 -35.18 -3.62 -2.96
N LEU A 90 -35.09 -4.05 -4.23
CA LEU A 90 -35.53 -5.37 -4.68
C LEU A 90 -34.42 -6.43 -4.57
N LEU A 91 -33.17 -6.00 -4.35
CA LEU A 91 -32.02 -6.89 -4.20
C LEU A 91 -32.04 -7.59 -2.83
N ARG A 92 -31.44 -8.78 -2.77
CA ARG A 92 -31.24 -9.47 -1.49
C ARG A 92 -30.23 -8.71 -0.63
N PRO A 93 -30.42 -8.65 0.70
CA PRO A 93 -29.42 -8.08 1.58
C PRO A 93 -28.12 -8.89 1.52
N LEU A 94 -26.98 -8.21 1.66
CA LEU A 94 -25.69 -8.87 1.76
C LEU A 94 -25.62 -9.72 3.04
N PRO A 95 -25.00 -10.92 2.99
CA PRO A 95 -24.63 -11.67 4.17
C PRO A 95 -23.92 -10.78 5.20
N ARG A 96 -24.30 -10.91 6.48
CA ARG A 96 -23.68 -10.14 7.59
C ARG A 96 -22.26 -10.60 7.90
N GLU A 97 -21.98 -11.88 7.67
CA GLU A 97 -20.66 -12.46 7.91
C GLU A 97 -19.76 -12.22 6.71
N VAL A 98 -18.52 -11.81 6.96
CA VAL A 98 -17.51 -11.63 5.92
C VAL A 98 -16.96 -13.00 5.53
N PHE A 99 -16.87 -13.27 4.23
CA PHE A 99 -16.18 -14.47 3.75
C PHE A 99 -14.66 -14.26 3.81
N GLU A 100 -13.97 -15.08 4.60
CA GLU A 100 -12.53 -15.03 4.73
C GLU A 100 -11.84 -15.52 3.43
N THR A 101 -11.24 -14.59 2.69
CA THR A 101 -10.55 -14.88 1.43
C THR A 101 -9.09 -15.29 1.64
N GLY A 102 -8.49 -14.88 2.75
CA GLY A 102 -7.11 -15.14 3.11
C GLY A 102 -6.85 -16.62 3.35
N ARG A 103 -5.60 -17.04 3.23
CA ARG A 103 -5.17 -18.43 3.46
C ARG A 103 -4.51 -18.57 4.82
N TRP A 104 -4.99 -19.53 5.60
CA TRP A 104 -4.42 -19.84 6.91
C TRP A 104 -3.13 -20.66 6.80
N PHE A 105 -2.17 -20.31 7.63
CA PHE A 105 -0.92 -21.02 7.87
C PHE A 105 -0.66 -21.11 9.38
N THR A 106 0.14 -22.09 9.80
CA THR A 106 0.57 -22.22 11.19
C THR A 106 2.09 -22.38 11.24
N PRO A 107 2.88 -21.33 10.96
CA PRO A 107 4.33 -21.39 11.05
C PRO A 107 4.80 -21.38 12.52
N ARG A 108 5.94 -22.01 12.78
CA ARG A 108 6.66 -21.89 14.04
C ARG A 108 7.57 -20.66 14.02
N VAL A 109 7.56 -19.88 15.10
CA VAL A 109 8.45 -18.72 15.25
C VAL A 109 9.89 -19.19 15.45
N ASN A 110 10.80 -18.71 14.61
CA ASN A 110 12.22 -19.05 14.68
C ASN A 110 12.93 -18.33 15.85
N ARG A 111 14.22 -18.65 16.06
CA ARG A 111 15.05 -18.03 17.12
C ARG A 111 15.25 -16.52 16.98
N PHE A 112 15.00 -15.97 15.79
CA PHE A 112 15.14 -14.55 15.48
C PHE A 112 13.81 -13.79 15.63
N GLY A 113 12.75 -14.44 16.12
CA GLY A 113 11.43 -13.82 16.26
C GLY A 113 10.76 -13.61 14.91
N GLN A 114 10.88 -14.55 13.97
CA GLN A 114 10.26 -14.44 12.64
C GLN A 114 9.43 -15.68 12.29
N VAL A 115 8.40 -15.48 11.48
CA VAL A 115 7.59 -16.52 10.85
C VAL A 115 7.84 -16.54 9.35
N THR A 116 7.97 -17.74 8.78
CA THR A 116 8.17 -17.90 7.34
C THR A 116 6.88 -18.33 6.67
N VAL A 117 6.38 -17.53 5.73
CA VAL A 117 5.17 -17.80 4.95
C VAL A 117 5.49 -17.60 3.47
N ARG A 118 5.22 -18.62 2.65
CA ARG A 118 5.49 -18.60 1.19
C ARG A 118 6.93 -18.16 0.83
N CYS A 119 7.91 -18.65 1.58
CA CYS A 119 9.34 -18.35 1.43
C CYS A 119 9.76 -16.92 1.82
N ASN A 120 8.88 -16.11 2.39
CA ASN A 120 9.21 -14.79 2.94
C ASN A 120 9.13 -14.81 4.46
N SER A 121 9.98 -14.02 5.11
CA SER A 121 10.08 -13.97 6.56
C SER A 121 9.49 -12.68 7.11
N TYR A 122 8.64 -12.80 8.12
CA TYR A 122 7.97 -11.68 8.76
C TYR A 122 8.28 -11.67 10.26
N SER A 123 8.69 -10.52 10.78
CA SER A 123 8.97 -10.39 12.21
C SER A 123 7.71 -10.51 13.07
N VAL A 124 7.86 -11.07 14.27
CA VAL A 124 6.85 -11.11 15.32
C VAL A 124 7.52 -10.76 16.64
N PRO A 125 6.78 -10.25 17.65
CA PRO A 125 7.38 -9.93 18.93
C PRO A 125 8.18 -11.11 19.52
N VAL A 126 9.41 -10.85 19.99
CA VAL A 126 10.36 -11.88 20.43
C VAL A 126 9.85 -12.78 21.57
N ARG A 127 8.83 -12.33 22.33
CA ARG A 127 8.13 -13.16 23.33
C ARG A 127 7.47 -14.43 22.75
N PHE A 128 7.25 -14.48 21.43
CA PHE A 128 6.65 -15.63 20.75
C PHE A 128 7.67 -16.63 20.18
N ILE A 129 8.97 -16.43 20.39
CA ILE A 129 10.02 -17.36 19.91
C ILE A 129 9.70 -18.81 20.33
N GLY A 130 9.73 -19.72 19.36
CA GLY A 130 9.48 -21.14 19.56
C GLY A 130 8.01 -21.56 19.57
N ARG A 131 7.05 -20.62 19.62
CA ARG A 131 5.61 -20.90 19.57
C ARG A 131 5.11 -21.10 18.15
N TRP A 132 3.96 -21.75 18.02
CA TRP A 132 3.21 -21.87 16.76
C TRP A 132 2.16 -20.77 16.72
N LEU A 133 2.21 -19.93 15.69
CA LEU A 133 1.26 -18.83 15.50
C LEU A 133 0.37 -19.11 14.31
N ARG A 134 -0.85 -18.59 14.32
CA ARG A 134 -1.76 -18.66 13.17
C ARG A 134 -1.51 -17.44 12.30
N VAL A 135 -1.34 -17.64 11.01
CA VAL A 135 -1.10 -16.56 10.06
C VAL A 135 -2.16 -16.60 8.99
N LEU A 136 -2.84 -15.48 8.80
CA LEU A 136 -3.79 -15.27 7.72
C LEU A 136 -3.09 -14.44 6.64
N LEU A 137 -2.90 -15.06 5.48
CA LEU A 137 -2.28 -14.41 4.32
C LEU A 137 -3.37 -13.91 3.36
N HIS A 138 -3.49 -12.59 3.23
CA HIS A 138 -4.34 -11.95 2.23
C HIS A 138 -3.58 -11.70 0.92
N THR A 139 -4.24 -11.01 -0.01
CA THR A 139 -3.64 -10.61 -1.28
C THR A 139 -2.53 -9.58 -1.06
N ASN A 140 -2.76 -8.57 -0.22
CA ASN A 140 -1.84 -7.44 -0.02
C ASN A 140 -1.16 -7.41 1.34
N ASP A 141 -1.69 -8.15 2.32
CA ASP A 141 -1.19 -8.15 3.69
C ASP A 141 -1.17 -9.56 4.31
N LEU A 142 -0.62 -9.62 5.51
CA LEU A 142 -0.50 -10.80 6.34
C LEU A 142 -0.74 -10.41 7.80
N VAL A 143 -1.69 -11.11 8.44
CA VAL A 143 -2.04 -10.91 9.85
C VAL A 143 -1.63 -12.14 10.66
N VAL A 144 -0.85 -11.91 11.72
CA VAL A 144 -0.40 -12.96 12.65
C VAL A 144 -1.25 -12.92 13.91
N TYR A 145 -1.71 -14.08 14.35
CA TYR A 145 -2.55 -14.28 15.51
C TYR A 145 -1.90 -15.23 16.52
N ASP A 146 -2.05 -14.89 17.80
CA ASP A 146 -1.90 -15.80 18.94
C ASP A 146 -3.28 -16.07 19.53
N GLY A 147 -3.83 -17.26 19.28
CA GLY A 147 -5.22 -17.58 19.62
C GLY A 147 -6.22 -16.69 18.88
N ARG A 148 -6.79 -15.71 19.60
CA ARG A 148 -7.76 -14.71 19.08
C ARG A 148 -7.16 -13.30 18.95
N THR A 149 -5.94 -13.09 19.45
CA THR A 149 -5.33 -11.77 19.51
C THR A 149 -4.42 -11.56 18.31
N VAL A 150 -4.54 -10.42 17.63
CA VAL A 150 -3.59 -10.02 16.58
C VAL A 150 -2.28 -9.61 17.24
N VAL A 151 -1.17 -10.21 16.80
CA VAL A 151 0.16 -9.94 17.36
C VAL A 151 1.07 -9.18 16.41
N ALA A 152 0.83 -9.27 15.10
CA ALA A 152 1.56 -8.52 14.10
C ALA A 152 0.74 -8.40 12.81
N HIS A 153 0.92 -7.29 12.09
CA HIS A 153 0.33 -7.05 10.77
C HIS A 153 1.45 -6.57 9.84
N HIS A 154 1.55 -7.17 8.66
CA HIS A 154 2.58 -6.86 7.67
C HIS A 154 1.97 -6.74 6.29
N GLU A 155 2.50 -5.81 5.50
CA GLU A 155 2.31 -5.83 4.05
C GLU A 155 2.98 -7.07 3.45
N ARG A 156 2.33 -7.67 2.47
CA ARG A 156 2.80 -8.89 1.82
C ARG A 156 3.96 -8.57 0.88
N LEU A 157 5.04 -9.33 1.03
CA LEU A 157 6.18 -9.29 0.13
C LEU A 157 5.90 -10.10 -1.14
N SER A 158 6.20 -9.51 -2.29
CA SER A 158 6.02 -10.12 -3.62
C SER A 158 7.22 -10.99 -4.05
N GLY A 159 8.42 -10.72 -3.51
CA GLY A 159 9.63 -11.47 -3.82
C GLY A 159 9.69 -12.85 -3.17
N ARG A 160 10.84 -13.52 -3.30
CA ARG A 160 11.15 -14.79 -2.63
C ARG A 160 12.38 -14.61 -1.76
N GLY A 161 12.35 -15.10 -0.53
CA GLY A 161 13.48 -15.01 0.40
C GLY A 161 13.63 -13.63 1.06
N GLU A 162 12.67 -12.74 0.83
CA GLU A 162 12.67 -11.41 1.42
C GLU A 162 12.23 -11.45 2.88
N SER A 163 12.64 -10.43 3.65
CA SER A 163 12.31 -10.31 5.06
C SER A 163 11.75 -8.94 5.37
N ARG A 164 10.59 -8.87 6.03
CA ARG A 164 10.00 -7.64 6.55
C ARG A 164 10.06 -7.62 8.07
N LEU A 165 10.91 -6.75 8.60
CA LEU A 165 11.25 -6.67 10.01
C LEU A 165 10.78 -5.35 10.59
N VAL A 166 9.98 -5.43 11.65
CA VAL A 166 9.53 -4.28 12.42
C VAL A 166 10.46 -4.15 13.62
N LEU A 167 11.08 -2.98 13.78
CA LEU A 167 12.06 -2.73 14.83
C LEU A 167 11.48 -3.00 16.24
N ASP A 168 10.24 -2.58 16.49
CA ASP A 168 9.54 -2.78 17.77
C ASP A 168 9.52 -4.24 18.23
N HIS A 169 9.36 -5.19 17.30
CA HIS A 169 9.28 -6.62 17.62
C HIS A 169 10.56 -7.15 18.27
N CYS A 170 11.71 -6.54 17.97
CA CYS A 170 13.03 -6.96 18.43
C CYS A 170 13.51 -6.19 19.67
N LEU A 171 12.85 -5.08 20.05
CA LEU A 171 13.35 -4.17 21.10
C LEU A 171 13.55 -4.88 22.45
N GLU A 172 12.65 -5.78 22.85
CA GLU A 172 12.77 -6.53 24.11
C GLU A 172 14.02 -7.45 24.15
N ALA A 173 14.44 -7.98 22.99
CA ALA A 173 15.68 -8.75 22.89
C ALA A 173 16.91 -7.84 22.90
N LEU A 174 16.82 -6.68 22.23
CA LEU A 174 17.89 -5.69 22.18
C LEU A 174 18.12 -5.03 23.54
N LEU A 175 17.08 -4.89 24.38
CA LEU A 175 17.23 -4.38 25.75
C LEU A 175 18.17 -5.26 26.61
N ARG A 176 18.09 -6.58 26.42
CA ARG A 176 18.98 -7.56 27.07
C ARG A 176 20.38 -7.60 26.44
N LYS A 177 20.49 -7.35 25.14
CA LYS A 177 21.74 -7.38 24.36
C LYS A 177 21.89 -6.13 23.48
N PRO A 178 22.22 -4.96 24.06
CA PRO A 178 22.21 -3.69 23.33
C PRO A 178 23.27 -3.63 22.21
N GLY A 179 24.38 -4.36 22.34
CA GLY A 179 25.42 -4.38 21.30
C GLY A 179 24.96 -4.94 19.95
N ALA A 180 23.85 -5.68 19.90
CA ALA A 180 23.29 -6.19 18.64
C ALA A 180 22.45 -5.15 17.87
N PHE A 181 22.18 -3.97 18.47
CA PHE A 181 21.34 -2.94 17.88
C PHE A 181 21.97 -2.30 16.63
N LEU A 182 23.28 -2.02 16.67
CA LEU A 182 24.02 -1.37 15.57
C LEU A 182 23.99 -2.16 14.25
N GLY A 183 23.96 -3.49 14.31
CA GLY A 183 23.94 -4.37 13.14
C GLY A 183 22.56 -4.96 12.83
N ALA A 184 21.50 -4.48 13.47
CA ALA A 184 20.18 -5.06 13.32
C ALA A 184 19.60 -4.70 11.94
N THR A 185 19.29 -5.71 11.12
CA THR A 185 18.57 -5.51 9.84
C THR A 185 17.24 -4.77 10.03
N ALA A 186 16.59 -4.94 11.19
CA ALA A 186 15.37 -4.21 11.52
C ALA A 186 15.58 -2.70 11.70
N LEU A 187 16.78 -2.27 12.15
CA LEU A 187 17.14 -0.86 12.24
C LEU A 187 17.36 -0.27 10.85
N GLU A 188 18.09 -0.97 9.98
CA GLU A 188 18.31 -0.53 8.59
C GLU A 188 16.98 -0.39 7.83
N GLN A 189 16.06 -1.34 8.00
CA GLN A 189 14.71 -1.23 7.42
C GLN A 189 13.90 -0.08 8.03
N ALA A 190 14.04 0.20 9.33
CA ALA A 190 13.37 1.32 9.97
C ALA A 190 13.91 2.69 9.50
N LYS A 191 15.22 2.79 9.24
CA LYS A 191 15.85 3.96 8.61
C LYS A 191 15.35 4.18 7.19
N ALA A 192 15.35 3.13 6.37
CA ALA A 192 14.85 3.18 4.99
C ALA A 192 13.36 3.55 4.92
N ALA A 193 12.56 3.12 5.91
CA ALA A 193 11.14 3.45 6.01
C ALA A 193 10.86 4.81 6.66
N GLY A 194 11.88 5.59 7.03
CA GLY A 194 11.73 6.90 7.70
C GLY A 194 11.21 6.85 9.13
N LYS A 195 10.99 5.66 9.70
CA LYS A 195 10.54 5.47 11.10
C LYS A 195 11.65 5.77 12.11
N PHE A 196 12.91 5.65 11.69
CA PHE A 196 14.07 6.06 12.45
C PHE A 196 14.64 7.34 11.85
N THR A 197 14.32 8.48 12.46
CA THR A 197 14.65 9.80 11.93
C THR A 197 16.08 10.24 12.31
N PRO A 198 16.66 11.25 11.63
CA PRO A 198 17.96 11.82 12.01
C PRO A 198 18.00 12.34 13.46
N VAL A 199 16.86 12.73 14.03
CA VAL A 199 16.75 13.14 15.44
C VAL A 199 17.07 11.98 16.38
N HIS A 200 16.61 10.77 16.07
CA HIS A 200 16.95 9.57 16.84
C HIS A 200 18.46 9.29 16.78
N GLU A 201 19.06 9.41 15.59
CA GLU A 201 20.51 9.17 15.39
C GLU A 201 21.36 10.21 16.14
N ALA A 202 20.98 11.50 16.09
CA ALA A 202 21.68 12.58 16.78
C ALA A 202 21.64 12.41 18.31
N TRP A 203 20.43 12.13 18.85
CA TRP A 203 20.28 11.87 20.27
C TRP A 203 21.03 10.62 20.70
N TRP A 204 20.97 9.54 19.92
CA TRP A 204 21.67 8.29 20.21
C TRP A 204 23.19 8.47 20.21
N THR A 205 23.74 9.23 19.27
CA THR A 205 25.17 9.56 19.21
C THR A 205 25.61 10.30 20.47
N ALA A 206 24.84 11.31 20.90
CA ALA A 206 25.12 12.04 22.13
C ALA A 206 25.01 11.14 23.38
N ALA A 207 23.98 10.29 23.46
CA ALA A 207 23.79 9.37 24.57
C ALA A 207 24.94 8.34 24.67
N ARG A 208 25.45 7.83 23.54
CA ARG A 208 26.64 6.96 23.51
C ARG A 208 27.90 7.70 23.96
N ALA A 209 28.07 8.96 23.58
CA ALA A 209 29.22 9.76 24.00
C ALA A 209 29.20 10.07 25.50
N ALA A 210 28.02 10.32 26.09
CA ALA A 210 27.90 10.67 27.51
C ALA A 210 27.90 9.46 28.45
N HIS A 211 27.23 8.37 28.08
CA HIS A 211 26.99 7.22 28.97
C HIS A 211 27.76 5.95 28.55
N GLY A 212 28.52 6.03 27.45
CA GLY A 212 29.16 4.87 26.84
C GLY A 212 28.21 4.09 25.93
N GLU A 213 28.79 3.20 25.12
CA GLU A 213 28.08 2.55 24.02
C GLU A 213 26.89 1.69 24.47
N ALA A 214 27.07 0.85 25.50
CA ALA A 214 26.03 -0.06 25.96
C ALA A 214 24.89 0.65 26.69
N ALA A 215 25.20 1.61 27.56
CA ALA A 215 24.20 2.34 28.33
C ALA A 215 23.43 3.35 27.46
N GLY A 216 24.13 4.07 26.57
CA GLY A 216 23.48 4.99 25.62
C GLY A 216 22.54 4.27 24.65
N THR A 217 22.92 3.08 24.18
CA THR A 217 22.05 2.25 23.32
C THR A 217 20.86 1.69 24.08
N ARG A 218 21.03 1.32 25.36
CA ARG A 218 19.91 0.91 26.21
C ARG A 218 18.91 2.05 26.39
N ALA A 219 19.38 3.27 26.65
CA ALA A 219 18.52 4.44 26.78
C ALA A 219 17.74 4.73 25.48
N LEU A 220 18.36 4.56 24.30
CA LEU A 220 17.64 4.65 23.02
C LEU A 220 16.55 3.58 22.90
N ILE A 221 16.86 2.33 23.24
CA ILE A 221 15.88 1.23 23.17
C ILE A 221 14.69 1.50 24.09
N GLU A 222 14.93 2.04 25.28
CA GLU A 222 13.88 2.48 26.20
C GLU A 222 13.00 3.58 25.60
N VAL A 223 13.61 4.58 24.94
CA VAL A 223 12.86 5.61 24.20
C VAL A 223 12.03 4.99 23.07
N LEU A 224 12.60 4.07 22.29
CA LEU A 224 11.86 3.40 21.21
C LEU A 224 10.68 2.58 21.75
N LEU A 225 10.79 2.00 22.96
CA LEU A 225 9.68 1.31 23.62
C LEU A 225 8.56 2.26 24.06
N LEU A 226 8.83 3.56 24.27
CA LEU A 226 7.79 4.55 24.57
C LEU A 226 6.79 4.71 23.43
N SER A 227 7.21 4.48 22.18
CA SER A 227 6.33 4.54 21.00
C SER A 227 5.16 3.55 21.02
N ARG A 228 5.14 2.61 21.98
CA ARG A 228 3.99 1.72 22.22
C ARG A 228 2.82 2.42 22.92
N HIS A 229 3.07 3.53 23.61
CA HIS A 229 2.08 4.23 24.44
C HIS A 229 1.99 5.72 24.12
N VAL A 230 2.88 6.23 23.27
CA VAL A 230 2.98 7.64 22.89
C VAL A 230 3.08 7.71 21.37
N GLU A 231 2.38 8.66 20.76
CA GLU A 231 2.42 8.87 19.32
C GLU A 231 3.83 9.16 18.83
N HIS A 232 4.16 8.68 17.63
CA HIS A 232 5.51 8.77 17.10
C HIS A 232 6.01 10.23 17.02
N GLU A 233 5.13 11.15 16.62
CA GLU A 233 5.45 12.57 16.48
C GLU A 233 5.86 13.21 17.81
N HIS A 234 5.16 12.86 18.90
CA HIS A 234 5.48 13.36 20.25
C HIS A 234 6.82 12.79 20.75
N VAL A 235 7.14 11.54 20.42
CA VAL A 235 8.44 10.95 20.75
C VAL A 235 9.58 11.65 20.01
N VAL A 236 9.39 11.98 18.72
CA VAL A 236 10.39 12.73 17.94
C VAL A 236 10.57 14.15 18.49
N ALA A 237 9.47 14.83 18.82
CA ALA A 237 9.52 16.16 19.44
C ALA A 237 10.21 16.13 20.80
N GLY A 238 9.89 15.12 21.63
CA GLY A 238 10.52 14.89 22.94
C GLY A 238 12.01 14.61 22.82
N LEU A 239 12.44 13.81 21.85
CA LEU A 239 13.85 13.56 21.54
C LEU A 239 14.58 14.85 21.16
N ALA A 240 13.99 15.68 20.29
CA ALA A 240 14.58 16.94 19.88
C ALA A 240 14.68 17.95 21.04
N ALA A 241 13.66 18.02 21.91
CA ALA A 241 13.67 18.86 23.10
C ALA A 241 14.72 18.41 24.12
N ALA A 242 14.76 17.11 24.44
CA ALA A 242 15.73 16.52 25.35
C ALA A 242 17.17 16.69 24.83
N HIS A 243 17.39 16.53 23.52
CA HIS A 243 18.69 16.75 22.90
C HIS A 243 19.16 18.20 23.04
N ARG A 244 18.28 19.19 22.79
CA ARG A 244 18.59 20.62 22.98
C ARG A 244 18.90 20.98 24.43
N ALA A 245 18.22 20.34 25.37
CA ALA A 245 18.46 20.52 26.80
C ALA A 245 19.71 19.79 27.33
N GLY A 246 20.38 18.98 26.50
CA GLY A 246 21.48 18.13 26.91
C GLY A 246 21.06 16.97 27.83
N ALA A 247 19.76 16.68 27.92
CA ALA A 247 19.23 15.60 28.75
C ALA A 247 19.24 14.28 27.96
N LEU A 248 20.22 13.43 28.27
CA LEU A 248 20.50 12.19 27.53
C LEU A 248 19.97 10.93 28.24
N THR A 249 18.84 11.07 28.93
CA THR A 249 18.15 9.98 29.63
C THR A 249 16.78 9.69 29.00
N ALA A 250 16.35 8.43 29.04
CA ALA A 250 15.05 8.03 28.50
C ALA A 250 13.87 8.72 29.23
N ASP A 251 14.00 8.92 30.54
CA ASP A 251 12.99 9.60 31.36
C ASP A 251 12.80 11.07 30.95
N ALA A 252 13.88 11.77 30.59
CA ALA A 252 13.79 13.15 30.11
C ALA A 252 13.03 13.22 28.78
N VAL A 253 13.31 12.29 27.86
CA VAL A 253 12.58 12.17 26.60
C VAL A 253 11.10 11.86 26.84
N ALA A 254 10.79 10.95 27.76
CA ALA A 254 9.41 10.62 28.12
C ALA A 254 8.65 11.83 28.69
N LEU A 255 9.31 12.62 29.54
CA LEU A 255 8.74 13.83 30.13
C LEU A 255 8.47 14.90 29.06
N GLU A 256 9.42 15.15 28.17
CA GLU A 256 9.23 16.11 27.08
C GLU A 256 8.17 15.65 26.07
N ALA A 257 8.11 14.36 25.74
CA ALA A 257 7.07 13.81 24.87
C ALA A 257 5.66 13.97 25.49
N ARG A 258 5.52 13.74 26.80
CA ARG A 258 4.26 13.96 27.52
C ARG A 258 3.84 15.43 27.56
N LYS A 259 4.77 16.35 27.79
CA LYS A 259 4.49 17.79 27.75
C LYS A 259 3.94 18.22 26.39
N VAL A 260 4.49 17.68 25.29
CA VAL A 260 4.00 17.96 23.93
C VAL A 260 2.59 17.41 23.75
N ALA A 261 2.34 16.15 24.16
CA ALA A 261 1.01 15.54 24.08
C ALA A 261 -0.04 16.31 24.90
N GLU A 262 0.32 16.77 26.10
CA GLU A 262 -0.54 17.59 26.95
C GLU A 262 -0.78 18.98 26.35
N GLY A 263 0.25 19.61 25.76
CA GLY A 263 0.13 20.92 25.09
C GLY A 263 -0.82 20.92 23.90
N GLU A 264 -0.88 19.81 23.16
CA GLU A 264 -1.89 19.61 22.10
C GLU A 264 -3.30 19.41 22.67
N THR A 265 -3.41 18.74 23.81
CA THR A 265 -4.69 18.51 24.50
C THR A 265 -5.31 19.82 25.04
N PHE A 266 -4.47 20.81 25.38
CA PHE A 266 -4.91 22.15 25.81
C PHE A 266 -5.14 23.16 24.68
N THR A 267 -4.90 22.76 23.42
CA THR A 267 -5.27 23.57 22.26
C THR A 267 -6.70 23.22 21.85
N GLU A 268 -7.68 23.96 22.40
CA GLU A 268 -9.09 23.89 21.97
C GLU A 268 -9.21 23.95 20.43
N PRO A 269 -10.17 23.23 19.82
CA PRO A 269 -10.36 23.23 18.38
C PRO A 269 -10.79 24.63 17.92
N ALA A 270 -9.89 25.32 17.21
CA ALA A 270 -10.19 26.58 16.54
C ALA A 270 -11.36 26.36 15.56
N LYS A 271 -12.49 27.03 15.83
CA LYS A 271 -13.65 27.12 14.95
C LYS A 271 -13.23 27.51 13.52
N PRO A 272 -13.84 26.93 12.48
CA PRO A 272 -13.56 27.32 11.10
C PRO A 272 -14.12 28.72 10.87
N THR A 273 -13.24 29.71 10.72
CA THR A 273 -13.63 31.04 10.25
C THR A 273 -13.40 31.12 8.76
N THR A 274 -14.51 31.27 8.06
CA THR A 274 -14.63 31.46 6.62
C THR A 274 -13.91 32.73 6.17
N GLY A 275 -13.02 32.58 5.19
CA GLY A 275 -12.75 33.55 4.12
C GLY A 275 -12.01 34.85 4.46
N ARG A 276 -10.77 34.96 3.98
CA ARG A 276 -10.35 36.12 3.16
C ARG A 276 -9.16 35.80 2.27
N SER A 277 -9.34 36.10 0.98
CA SER A 277 -8.39 36.11 -0.11
C SER A 277 -7.17 37.00 0.13
N VAL A 278 -5.96 36.54 -0.23
CA VAL A 278 -4.85 37.42 -0.65
C VAL A 278 -4.11 36.77 -1.84
N GLN A 279 -3.75 37.65 -2.76
CA GLN A 279 -3.22 37.44 -4.10
C GLN A 279 -1.76 36.97 -4.13
N SER A 280 -1.42 36.41 -5.30
CA SER A 280 -0.11 36.20 -5.91
C SER A 280 1.05 37.06 -5.44
N GLN A 281 2.17 36.41 -5.11
CA GLN A 281 3.52 36.96 -5.33
C GLN A 281 4.44 35.88 -5.91
N GLU A 282 5.13 36.28 -6.97
CA GLU A 282 6.10 35.53 -7.76
C GLU A 282 7.43 35.32 -7.02
N GLU A 283 7.96 34.11 -7.22
CA GLU A 283 9.36 33.72 -7.42
C GLU A 283 10.51 34.31 -6.57
N THR A 284 11.31 33.39 -5.99
CA THR A 284 12.76 33.36 -6.26
C THR A 284 13.37 31.99 -5.93
N GLY A 285 13.76 31.27 -6.99
CA GLY A 285 15.02 30.54 -7.13
C GLY A 285 15.45 29.51 -6.07
N GLY A 286 14.94 28.28 -6.18
CA GLY A 286 15.57 27.09 -5.61
C GLY A 286 15.43 25.92 -6.56
N THR A 287 16.48 25.61 -7.33
CA THR A 287 16.53 24.47 -8.25
C THR A 287 16.40 23.16 -7.48
N VAL A 288 15.20 22.58 -7.49
CA VAL A 288 14.95 21.23 -6.99
C VAL A 288 15.15 20.27 -8.16
N THR A 289 16.26 19.54 -8.13
CA THR A 289 16.57 18.51 -9.13
C THR A 289 15.61 17.32 -8.94
N PHE A 290 14.79 17.05 -9.95
CA PHE A 290 13.90 15.89 -9.97
C PHE A 290 14.72 14.59 -10.08
N LEU A 291 14.39 13.59 -9.26
CA LEU A 291 14.98 12.24 -9.25
C LEU A 291 14.87 11.48 -10.60
N SER A 292 14.08 11.99 -11.55
CA SER A 292 13.97 11.46 -12.92
C SER A 292 15.21 11.77 -13.79
N ASP A 293 15.92 12.87 -13.55
CA ASP A 293 17.11 13.23 -14.34
C ASP A 293 18.32 12.34 -14.02
N TRP A 294 18.41 11.85 -12.78
CA TRP A 294 19.48 10.93 -12.38
C TRP A 294 19.36 9.58 -13.09
N LYS A 295 18.14 9.12 -13.38
CA LYS A 295 17.91 7.79 -13.98
C LYS A 295 18.11 7.76 -15.50
N LEU A 296 18.03 8.91 -16.18
CA LEU A 296 18.26 9.01 -17.63
C LEU A 296 19.74 9.14 -18.00
N SER A 297 20.58 9.65 -17.10
CA SER A 297 22.01 9.92 -17.39
C SER A 297 22.92 8.68 -17.39
N HIS A 298 22.38 7.49 -17.07
CA HIS A 298 23.14 6.23 -16.98
C HIS A 298 22.62 5.13 -17.91
N LEU A 299 21.69 5.44 -18.82
CA LEU A 299 21.28 4.51 -19.86
C LEU A 299 22.19 4.67 -21.08
N PRO A 300 22.78 3.59 -21.63
CA PRO A 300 23.48 3.66 -22.90
C PRO A 300 22.50 4.15 -23.99
N PRO A 301 22.98 4.94 -24.98
CA PRO A 301 22.13 5.44 -26.06
C PRO A 301 21.44 4.26 -26.76
N ASP A 302 20.11 4.32 -26.87
CA ASP A 302 19.32 3.28 -27.53
C ASP A 302 19.60 3.32 -29.04
N THR A 303 20.39 2.37 -29.51
CA THR A 303 20.77 2.22 -30.92
C THR A 303 19.82 1.32 -31.70
N ARG A 304 18.71 0.88 -31.09
CA ARG A 304 17.76 0.00 -31.78
C ARG A 304 16.98 0.80 -32.84
N PRO A 305 16.85 0.27 -34.07
CA PRO A 305 16.02 0.90 -35.08
C PRO A 305 14.56 0.95 -34.62
N LEU A 306 13.86 2.04 -34.94
CA LEU A 306 12.44 2.18 -34.66
C LEU A 306 11.67 0.98 -35.25
N PRO A 307 10.70 0.40 -34.52
CA PRO A 307 9.92 -0.71 -35.03
C PRO A 307 9.15 -0.27 -36.29
N SER A 308 9.37 -0.99 -37.39
CA SER A 308 8.71 -0.73 -38.66
C SER A 308 7.28 -1.30 -38.64
N VAL A 309 6.31 -0.44 -38.95
CA VAL A 309 4.90 -0.82 -39.11
C VAL A 309 4.58 -1.39 -40.50
N ALA A 310 5.56 -1.47 -41.40
CA ALA A 310 5.38 -1.94 -42.79
C ALA A 310 4.82 -3.38 -42.89
N HIS A 311 4.95 -4.19 -41.83
CA HIS A 311 4.38 -5.54 -41.79
C HIS A 311 2.84 -5.52 -41.66
N TYR A 312 2.25 -4.47 -41.09
CA TYR A 312 0.81 -4.33 -40.95
C TYR A 312 0.11 -3.85 -42.23
N ASP A 313 0.82 -3.13 -43.11
CA ASP A 313 0.27 -2.65 -44.39
C ASP A 313 -0.03 -3.79 -45.39
N GLN A 314 0.62 -4.94 -45.23
CA GLN A 314 0.36 -6.13 -46.06
C GLN A 314 -1.05 -6.71 -45.85
N LEU A 315 -1.68 -6.43 -44.71
CA LEU A 315 -3.04 -6.91 -44.40
C LEU A 315 -4.13 -5.99 -44.97
N LEU A 316 -3.79 -4.76 -45.37
CA LEU A 316 -4.75 -3.78 -45.89
C LEU A 316 -4.93 -3.88 -47.42
N GLN A 317 -3.99 -4.48 -48.16
CA GLN A 317 -4.05 -4.54 -49.63
C GLN A 317 -4.88 -5.70 -50.20
N ARG A 318 -5.48 -6.56 -49.38
CA ARG A 318 -6.18 -7.77 -49.86
C ARG A 318 -7.69 -7.65 -50.11
N HIS A 319 -8.27 -6.45 -50.12
CA HIS A 319 -9.70 -6.24 -50.44
C HIS A 319 -9.99 -5.19 -51.50
N GLY A 320 -9.18 -5.13 -52.56
CA GLY A 320 -9.57 -4.50 -53.82
C GLY A 320 -10.31 -5.51 -54.71
N ARG A 321 -11.59 -5.76 -54.43
CA ARG A 321 -12.47 -6.51 -55.36
C ARG A 321 -12.74 -5.60 -56.56
N THR A 322 -12.21 -5.97 -57.73
CA THR A 322 -12.50 -5.35 -59.02
C THR A 322 -14.00 -5.48 -59.33
N ALA A 323 -14.67 -4.34 -59.45
CA ALA A 323 -16.00 -4.24 -60.01
C ALA A 323 -15.88 -3.87 -61.49
N GLY A 324 -16.47 -4.70 -62.36
CA GLY A 324 -17.00 -4.29 -63.65
C GLY A 324 -16.14 -4.57 -64.88
N GLU A 325 -16.42 -5.69 -65.56
CA GLU A 325 -16.41 -5.74 -67.02
C GLU A 325 -17.75 -6.32 -67.52
N ARG A 326 -18.44 -5.48 -68.30
CA ARG A 326 -19.50 -5.84 -69.28
C ARG A 326 -18.83 -6.73 -70.34
N GLU A 327 -19.46 -7.66 -71.05
CA GLU A 327 -20.53 -7.47 -72.04
C GLU A 327 -20.71 -8.81 -72.79
N GLY A 328 -21.93 -9.12 -73.27
CA GLY A 328 -22.08 -9.69 -74.63
C GLY A 328 -22.45 -11.17 -74.83
N SER A 329 -23.67 -11.33 -75.37
CA SER A 329 -24.31 -12.47 -76.08
C SER A 329 -24.84 -13.66 -75.27
#